data_AF-A0A523M8P8-F1
#
_entry.id   AF-A0A523M8P8-F1
#
_cell.length_a   1.000
_cell.length_b   1.000
_cell.length_c   1.000
_cell.angle_alpha   90.00
_cell.angle_beta   90.00
_cell.angle_gamma   90.00
#
_symmetry.space_group_name_H-M   'P 1'
#
loop_
_entity.id
_entity.type
_entity.pdbx_description
1 polymer ?
#
loop_
_entity_poly.entity_id
_entity_poly.type
_entity_poly.pdbx_seq_one_letter_code
_entity_poly.pdbx_strand_id
1 'polypeptide(L)' 'SWCVDESWFDNAQDDCRFMHCLPVRRGVVVSEPVLDGPRSIVIHEARNRMLAQMAVLHQMLGNSA' A
#
# COMPACT_ATOMS: atom_id res chain seq x y z
N SER A 1 19.52 -6.47 5.13
CA SER A 1 18.99 -5.19 5.64
C SER A 1 17.52 -5.41 6.00
N TRP A 2 16.93 -4.64 6.93
CA TRP A 2 15.49 -4.68 7.23
C TRP A 2 14.70 -3.56 6.54
N CYS A 3 15.42 -2.61 5.94
CA CYS A 3 14.84 -1.56 5.11
C CYS A 3 14.56 -2.15 3.74
N VAL A 4 13.30 -2.05 3.28
CA VAL A 4 12.91 -2.53 1.94
C VAL A 4 13.55 -1.63 0.88
N ASP A 5 14.32 -2.23 -0.01
CA ASP A 5 14.99 -1.57 -1.13
C ASP A 5 14.71 -2.32 -2.44
N GLU A 6 15.19 -1.80 -3.58
CA GLU A 6 14.87 -2.38 -4.89
C GLU A 6 15.37 -3.83 -5.04
N SER A 7 16.46 -4.22 -4.36
CA SER A 7 17.02 -5.58 -4.47
C SER A 7 16.08 -6.67 -3.93
N TRP A 8 15.11 -6.30 -3.08
CA TRP A 8 14.10 -7.23 -2.59
C TRP A 8 13.15 -7.71 -3.68
N PHE A 9 13.09 -6.98 -4.80
CA PHE A 9 12.20 -7.27 -5.91
C PHE A 9 12.89 -7.99 -7.07
N ASP A 10 14.18 -8.33 -6.95
CA ASP A 10 14.94 -9.02 -8.02
C ASP A 10 14.32 -10.35 -8.45
N ASN A 11 13.59 -11.02 -7.56
CA ASN A 11 12.88 -12.27 -7.82
C ASN A 11 11.34 -12.10 -7.83
N ALA A 12 10.85 -10.87 -7.79
CA ALA A 12 9.43 -10.59 -7.86
C ALA A 12 8.94 -10.62 -9.32
N GLN A 13 7.62 -10.75 -9.50
CA GLN A 13 7.01 -10.58 -10.82
C GLN A 13 7.20 -9.13 -11.31
N ASP A 14 7.25 -8.95 -12.63
CA ASP A 14 7.48 -7.65 -13.27
C ASP A 14 6.45 -6.58 -12.87
N ASP A 15 5.23 -7.00 -12.53
CA ASP A 15 4.12 -6.12 -12.13
C ASP A 15 3.98 -5.95 -10.60
N CYS A 16 4.90 -6.51 -9.82
CA CYS A 16 4.89 -6.43 -8.37
C CYS A 16 4.85 -4.98 -7.88
N ARG A 17 3.92 -4.69 -6.96
CA ARG A 17 3.75 -3.37 -6.34
C ARG A 17 4.16 -3.37 -4.88
N PHE A 18 4.62 -2.21 -4.41
CA PHE A 18 4.92 -1.97 -3.01
C PHE A 18 3.72 -1.29 -2.31
N MET A 19 3.34 -1.84 -1.15
CA MET A 19 2.22 -1.40 -0.31
C MET A 19 2.68 -1.13 1.12
N HIS A 20 2.02 -0.17 1.80
CA HIS A 20 2.25 0.16 3.20
C HIS A 20 1.11 1.03 3.74
N CYS A 21 0.55 0.68 4.90
CA CYS A 21 -0.68 1.28 5.45
C CYS A 21 -0.55 2.74 5.95
N LEU A 22 0.67 3.24 6.12
CA LEU A 22 1.04 4.58 6.63
C LEU A 22 0.67 4.82 8.12
N PRO A 23 1.33 5.77 8.82
CA PRO A 23 2.50 6.54 8.38
C PRO A 23 3.76 5.66 8.30
N VAL A 24 4.71 6.03 7.44
CA VAL A 24 5.94 5.27 7.21
C VAL A 24 7.18 6.07 7.62
N ARG A 25 8.18 5.40 8.18
CA ARG A 25 9.49 6.00 8.50
C ARG A 25 10.45 5.81 7.31
N ARG A 26 10.60 6.86 6.50
CA ARG A 26 11.47 6.92 5.31
C ARG A 26 12.92 6.60 5.68
N GLY A 27 13.59 5.81 4.85
CA GLY A 27 14.99 5.40 5.02
C GLY A 27 15.23 4.37 6.15
N VAL A 28 14.20 4.05 6.96
CA VAL A 28 14.30 3.07 8.05
C VAL A 28 13.55 1.78 7.68
N VAL A 29 12.29 1.92 7.29
CA VAL A 29 11.42 0.78 6.94
C VAL A 29 11.47 0.50 5.44
N VAL A 30 11.59 1.55 4.64
CA VAL A 30 11.64 1.48 3.18
C VAL A 30 12.51 2.61 2.65
N SER A 31 13.26 2.31 1.60
CA SER A 31 14.09 3.28 0.87
C SER A 31 13.23 4.27 0.09
N GLU A 32 13.76 5.48 -0.12
CA GLU A 32 13.07 6.53 -0.90
C GLU A 32 12.77 6.11 -2.34
N PRO A 33 13.68 5.43 -3.08
CA PRO A 33 13.39 4.97 -4.44
C PRO A 33 12.21 4.00 -4.50
N VAL A 34 12.06 3.10 -3.51
CA VAL A 34 10.91 2.18 -3.48
C VAL A 34 9.63 2.90 -3.10
N LEU A 35 9.67 3.80 -2.11
CA LEU A 35 8.48 4.45 -1.57
C LEU A 35 7.87 5.48 -2.54
N ASP A 36 8.69 6.23 -3.25
CA ASP A 36 8.24 7.25 -4.20
C ASP A 36 8.39 6.80 -5.67
N GLY A 37 8.90 5.59 -5.91
CA GLY A 37 9.12 5.04 -7.23
C GLY A 37 7.87 4.43 -7.89
N PRO A 38 8.01 3.97 -9.15
CA PRO A 38 6.89 3.53 -9.98
C PRO A 38 6.19 2.25 -9.50
N ARG A 39 6.83 1.47 -8.61
CA ARG A 39 6.21 0.29 -7.98
C ARG A 39 5.32 0.64 -6.80
N SER A 40 5.46 1.84 -6.22
CA SER A 40 4.73 2.25 -5.03
C SER A 40 3.27 2.55 -5.35
N ILE A 41 2.37 1.93 -4.60
CA ILE A 41 0.93 2.22 -4.65
C ILE A 41 0.39 2.72 -3.31
N VAL A 42 1.26 3.15 -2.39
CA VAL A 42 0.88 3.53 -1.01
C VAL A 42 -0.16 4.66 -0.95
N ILE A 43 -0.12 5.62 -1.89
CA ILE A 43 -1.11 6.70 -1.98
C ILE A 43 -2.46 6.17 -2.51
N HIS A 44 -2.41 5.26 -3.48
CA HIS A 44 -3.61 4.62 -4.02
C HIS A 44 -4.28 3.71 -2.97
N GLU A 45 -3.47 2.94 -2.23
CA GLU A 45 -3.89 2.14 -1.08
C GLU A 45 -4.56 3.01 -0.01
N ALA A 46 -3.93 4.12 0.38
CA ALA A 46 -4.48 5.06 1.34
C ALA A 46 -5.84 5.64 0.89
N ARG A 47 -5.98 5.99 -0.40
CA ARG A 47 -7.27 6.43 -0.97
C ARG A 47 -8.33 5.33 -0.89
N ASN A 48 -7.95 4.09 -1.15
CA ASN A 48 -8.88 2.95 -1.11
C ASN A 48 -9.44 2.68 0.29
N ARG A 49 -8.84 3.21 1.37
CA ARG A 49 -9.44 3.19 2.71
C ARG A 49 -10.84 3.81 2.72
N MET A 50 -11.01 4.98 2.10
CA MET A 50 -12.31 5.67 2.05
C MET A 50 -13.35 4.82 1.31
N LEU A 51 -13.01 4.36 0.11
CA LEU A 51 -13.92 3.60 -0.76
C LEU A 51 -14.30 2.25 -0.12
N ALA A 52 -13.33 1.52 0.41
CA ALA A 52 -13.58 0.25 1.09
C ALA A 52 -14.46 0.44 2.34
N GLN A 53 -14.19 1.45 3.15
CA GLN A 53 -14.98 1.74 4.34
C GLN A 53 -16.42 2.16 3.98
N MET A 54 -16.62 2.96 2.94
CA MET A 54 -17.95 3.29 2.43
C MET A 54 -18.72 2.04 2.00
N ALA A 55 -18.08 1.13 1.27
CA ALA A 55 -18.70 -0.12 0.83
C ALA A 55 -19.09 -1.01 2.02
N VAL A 56 -18.20 -1.15 3.01
CA VAL A 56 -18.47 -1.90 4.24
C VAL A 56 -19.65 -1.28 5.00
N LEU A 57 -19.66 0.04 5.20
CA LEU A 57 -20.78 0.73 5.87
C LEU A 57 -22.10 0.57 5.10
N HIS A 58 -22.07 0.68 3.77
CA HIS A 58 -23.24 0.46 2.93
C HIS A 58 -23.78 -0.98 3.09
N GLN A 59 -22.91 -1.99 3.10
CA GLN A 59 -23.32 -3.39 3.32
C GLN A 59 -23.90 -3.60 4.72
N MET A 60 -23.28 -3.04 5.76
CA MET A 60 -23.76 -3.16 7.13
C MET A 60 -25.12 -2.49 7.35
N LEU A 61 -25.33 -1.31 6.78
CA LEU A 61 -26.57 -0.54 6.93
C LEU A 61 -27.67 -1.02 5.97
N GLY A 62 -27.31 -1.51 4.78
CA GLY A 62 -28.25 -1.98 3.75
C GLY A 62 -28.84 -3.37 4.02
N ASN A 63 -28.19 -4.20 4.83
CA ASN A 63 -28.67 -5.53 5.23
C ASN A 63 -29.57 -5.52 6.49
N SER A 64 -30.08 -4.35 6.91
CA SER A 64 -30.97 -4.23 8.09
C SER A 64 -32.47 -4.42 7.77
N ALA A 65 -32.80 -5.21 6.74
CA ALA A 65 -34.17 -5.58 6.37
C ALA A 65 -34.39 -7.09 6.51
#